data_AF-A0A833VAU6-F1
#
_entry.id   AF-A0A833VAU6-F1
#
_cell.length_a   1.000
_cell.length_b   1.000
_cell.length_c   1.000
_cell.angle_alpha   90.00
_cell.angle_beta   90.00
_cell.angle_gamma   90.00
#
_symmetry.space_group_name_H-M   'P 1'
#
loop_
_entity.id
_entity.type
_entity.pdbx_description
1 polymer ?
#
loop_
_entity_poly.entity_id
_entity_poly.type
_entity_poly.pdbx_seq_one_letter_code
_entity_poly.pdbx_strand_id
1 'polypeptide(L)'
;MTRPNPSFHLLYIVSSPPSFLCNSSIPLLNPYKRTLLLGVRKTMIHVSEKPPPDGRYNFKVDNWVNKKKTALYVILRPGLGEFLKAAKKASFEIVAFTMWPQGLISDILDQIDPSRRIIYIPLLADTRHPF
;
A
#
# COMPACT_ATOMS: atom_id res chain seq x y z
N MET A 1 16.24 26.89 8.13
CA MET A 1 16.67 25.53 8.55
C MET A 1 15.49 24.58 8.39
N THR A 2 15.42 23.85 7.28
CA THR A 2 14.39 22.84 7.01
C THR A 2 14.76 21.53 7.70
N ARG A 3 13.90 21.06 8.62
CA ARG A 3 14.03 19.71 9.21
C ARG A 3 13.99 18.66 8.09
N PRO A 4 14.86 17.64 8.11
CA PRO A 4 14.77 16.54 7.16
C PRO A 4 13.43 15.82 7.35
N ASN A 5 12.66 15.74 6.27
CA ASN A 5 11.42 14.97 6.19
C ASN A 5 11.81 13.47 6.18
N PRO A 6 11.45 12.66 7.20
CA PRO A 6 11.74 11.25 7.18
C PRO A 6 10.71 10.59 6.28
N SER A 7 10.91 10.71 4.97
CA SER A 7 10.16 9.91 4.00
C SER A 7 10.70 8.49 4.07
N PHE A 8 10.13 7.72 4.99
CA PHE A 8 10.34 6.29 5.11
C PHE A 8 9.89 5.59 3.82
N HIS A 9 10.80 5.45 2.86
CA HIS A 9 10.65 4.56 1.72
C HIS A 9 10.96 3.13 2.20
N LEU A 10 10.01 2.56 2.93
CA LEU A 10 10.19 1.26 3.57
C LEU A 10 9.93 0.13 2.54
N LEU A 11 11.00 -0.51 2.11
CA LEU A 11 11.01 -1.82 1.46
C LEU A 11 11.72 -2.77 2.41
N TYR A 12 11.03 -3.80 2.91
CA TYR A 12 11.67 -4.84 3.70
C TYR A 12 11.56 -6.18 2.99
N ILE A 13 12.71 -6.81 2.77
CA ILE A 13 12.78 -8.23 2.46
C ILE A 13 13.04 -8.92 3.79
N VAL A 14 12.09 -9.72 4.25
CA VAL A 14 12.22 -10.38 5.55
C VAL A 14 12.16 -11.88 5.35
N SER A 15 13.12 -12.58 5.94
CA SER A 15 13.19 -14.04 6.01
C SER A 15 12.20 -14.61 7.04
N SER A 16 11.74 -13.78 7.98
CA SER A 16 10.72 -14.07 8.98
C SER A 16 9.81 -12.83 9.17
N PRO A 17 8.51 -12.97 9.49
CA PRO A 17 7.65 -11.79 9.65
C PRO A 17 8.16 -10.88 10.79
N PRO A 18 8.33 -9.56 10.58
CA PRO A 18 8.73 -8.66 11.66
C PRO A 18 7.73 -8.70 12.83
N SER A 19 8.19 -8.59 14.07
CA SER A 19 7.34 -8.81 15.27
C SER A 19 6.10 -7.89 15.38
N PHE A 20 6.10 -6.70 14.77
CA PHE A 20 4.91 -5.84 14.71
C PHE A 20 3.78 -6.41 13.84
N LEU A 21 4.09 -7.41 13.02
CA LEU A 21 3.12 -8.21 12.28
C LEU A 21 2.47 -9.29 13.17
N CYS A 22 3.15 -9.78 14.22
CA CYS A 22 2.66 -10.89 15.03
C CYS A 22 1.38 -10.62 15.85
N ASN A 23 0.97 -9.36 16.05
CA ASN A 23 -0.08 -9.02 17.02
C ASN A 23 -1.49 -8.80 16.44
N SER A 24 -1.71 -9.03 15.14
CA SER A 24 -3.03 -8.80 14.54
C SER A 24 -3.26 -9.67 13.31
N SER A 25 -3.96 -10.79 13.46
CA SER A 25 -4.73 -11.46 12.39
C SER A 25 -4.09 -11.49 10.98
N ILE A 26 -2.78 -11.70 10.87
CA ILE A 26 -2.13 -11.79 9.57
C ILE A 26 -2.45 -13.16 8.99
N PRO A 27 -2.88 -13.25 7.71
CA PRO A 27 -3.03 -14.53 7.04
C PRO A 27 -1.72 -15.31 7.20
N LEU A 28 -1.78 -16.56 7.66
CA LEU A 28 -0.60 -17.40 7.88
C LEU A 28 0.34 -17.30 6.65
N LEU A 29 1.43 -16.55 6.81
CA LEU A 29 2.42 -16.36 5.77
C LEU A 29 3.09 -17.71 5.52
N ASN A 30 3.40 -17.99 4.26
CA ASN A 30 4.00 -19.27 3.91
C ASN A 30 5.46 -19.30 4.39
N PRO A 31 5.83 -20.19 5.35
CA PRO A 31 7.17 -20.22 5.93
C PRO A 31 8.25 -20.63 4.93
N TYR A 32 7.87 -21.22 3.80
CA TYR A 32 8.79 -21.63 2.72
C TYR A 32 8.99 -20.54 1.67
N LYS A 33 8.35 -19.38 1.81
CA LYS A 33 8.50 -18.24 0.90
C LYS A 33 9.13 -17.05 1.60
N ARG A 34 9.95 -16.29 0.87
CA ARG A 34 10.42 -14.99 1.34
C ARG A 34 9.27 -13.99 1.26
N THR A 35 9.13 -13.14 2.27
CA THR A 35 8.08 -12.12 2.29
C THR A 35 8.64 -10.78 1.82
N LEU A 36 7.94 -10.16 0.88
CA LEU A 36 8.20 -8.81 0.39
C LEU A 36 7.15 -7.87 0.99
N LEU A 37 7.56 -7.08 1.97
CA LEU A 37 6.71 -6.08 2.59
C LEU A 37 6.81 -4.74 1.85
N LEU A 38 5.66 -4.26 1.37
CA LEU A 38 5.53 -3.06 0.57
C LEU A 38 4.61 -2.05 1.24
N GLY A 39 5.13 -0.86 1.53
CA GLY A 39 4.27 0.28 1.84
C GLY A 39 3.41 0.64 0.62
N VAL A 40 2.13 0.95 0.82
CA VAL A 40 1.28 1.37 -0.32
C VAL A 40 1.63 2.80 -0.76
N ARG A 41 1.52 3.77 0.17
CA ARG A 41 1.71 5.20 -0.13
C ARG A 41 3.19 5.54 -0.36
N LYS A 42 3.48 6.33 -1.40
CA LYS A 42 4.82 6.80 -1.82
C LYS A 42 5.83 5.71 -2.21
N THR A 43 5.48 4.44 -2.07
CA THR A 43 6.27 3.31 -2.55
C THR A 43 5.61 2.69 -3.77
N MET A 44 4.40 2.14 -3.65
CA MET A 44 3.67 1.59 -4.81
C MET A 44 2.96 2.68 -5.61
N ILE A 45 2.34 3.63 -4.92
CA ILE A 45 1.52 4.68 -5.54
C ILE A 45 1.78 6.07 -4.97
N HIS A 46 1.46 7.08 -5.76
CA HIS A 46 1.22 8.44 -5.31
C HIS A 46 -0.27 8.77 -5.49
N VAL A 47 -0.83 9.58 -4.59
CA VAL A 47 -2.24 9.98 -4.65
C VAL A 47 -2.37 11.47 -4.41
N SER A 48 -3.23 12.11 -5.21
CA SER A 48 -3.57 13.53 -5.12
C SER A 48 -5.09 13.72 -4.97
N GLU A 49 -5.51 14.69 -4.18
CA GLU A 49 -6.91 15.12 -4.05
C GLU A 49 -7.34 16.10 -5.15
N LYS A 50 -6.36 16.69 -5.85
CA LYS A 50 -6.58 17.56 -7.00
C LYS A 50 -6.10 16.86 -8.28
N PRO A 51 -6.72 17.15 -9.44
CA PRO A 51 -6.17 16.71 -10.71
C PRO A 51 -4.69 17.12 -10.81
N PRO A 52 -3.78 16.21 -11.17
CA PRO A 52 -2.39 16.55 -11.43
C PRO A 52 -2.30 17.65 -12.50
N PRO A 53 -1.41 18.66 -12.36
CA PRO A 53 -1.31 19.78 -13.30
C PRO A 53 -0.98 19.36 -14.74
N ASP A 54 -0.27 18.24 -14.89
CA ASP A 54 0.09 17.63 -16.16
C ASP A 54 -0.99 16.68 -16.70
N GLY A 55 -2.09 16.52 -15.97
CA GLY A 55 -3.20 15.61 -16.31
C GLY A 55 -2.86 14.12 -16.18
N ARG A 56 -1.68 13.76 -15.69
CA ARG A 56 -1.22 12.37 -15.69
C ARG A 56 -1.63 11.64 -14.42
N TYR A 57 -2.55 10.70 -14.56
CA TYR A 57 -2.92 9.73 -13.52
C TYR A 57 -3.31 8.40 -14.17
N ASN A 58 -3.25 7.30 -13.42
CA ASN A 58 -3.60 5.98 -13.94
C ASN A 58 -5.09 5.69 -13.77
N PHE A 59 -5.67 6.00 -12.61
CA PHE A 59 -7.10 5.85 -12.34
C PHE A 59 -7.55 6.79 -11.22
N LYS A 60 -8.87 6.86 -11.02
CA LYS A 60 -9.51 7.60 -9.95
C LYS A 60 -10.21 6.63 -9.02
N VAL A 61 -10.19 6.92 -7.72
CA VAL A 61 -11.00 6.22 -6.72
C VAL A 61 -11.80 7.24 -5.92
N ASP A 62 -12.97 6.81 -5.47
CA ASP A 62 -13.83 7.63 -4.63
C ASP A 62 -13.37 7.56 -3.18
N ASN A 63 -13.22 8.71 -2.55
CA ASN A 63 -12.93 8.82 -1.13
C ASN A 63 -14.12 9.43 -0.41
N TRP A 64 -14.61 8.72 0.60
CA TRP A 64 -15.74 9.13 1.41
C TRP A 64 -15.25 9.58 2.77
N VAL A 65 -15.29 10.89 3.01
CA VAL A 65 -14.93 11.50 4.31
C VAL A 65 -16.13 12.32 4.77
N ASN A 66 -16.64 12.03 5.97
CA ASN A 66 -17.79 12.74 6.56
C ASN A 66 -19.00 12.83 5.61
N LYS A 67 -19.34 11.72 4.93
CA LYS A 67 -20.41 11.61 3.90
C LYS A 67 -20.19 12.49 2.65
N LYS A 68 -19.06 13.18 2.54
CA LYS A 68 -18.68 13.92 1.33
C LYS A 68 -17.80 13.02 0.46
N LYS A 69 -18.20 12.92 -0.80
CA LYS A 69 -17.46 12.21 -1.84
C LYS A 69 -16.42 13.14 -2.47
N THR A 70 -15.15 12.76 -2.45
CA THR A 70 -14.07 13.42 -3.18
C THR A 70 -13.34 12.42 -4.07
N ALA A 71 -12.83 12.87 -5.21
CA ALA A 71 -12.06 12.00 -6.11
C ALA A 71 -10.58 12.04 -5.72
N LEU A 72 -9.98 10.87 -5.60
CA LEU A 72 -8.54 10.70 -5.46
C LEU A 72 -7.94 10.25 -6.80
N TYR A 73 -6.91 10.96 -7.24
CA TYR A 73 -6.17 10.70 -8.46
C TYR A 73 -4.95 9.84 -8.12
N VAL A 74 -4.95 8.59 -8.60
CA VAL A 74 -3.91 7.61 -8.29
C VAL A 74 -2.91 7.53 -9.43
N ILE A 75 -1.64 7.69 -9.08
CA ILE A 75 -0.50 7.55 -9.98
C ILE A 75 0.29 6.34 -9.51
N LEU A 76 0.48 5.36 -10.38
CA LEU A 76 1.31 4.20 -10.10
C LEU A 76 2.78 4.58 -10.18
N ARG A 77 3.60 4.01 -9.30
CA ARG A 77 5.05 4.08 -9.48
C ARG A 77 5.40 3.43 -10.83
N PRO A 78 6.19 4.10 -11.69
CA PRO A 78 6.65 3.50 -12.93
C PRO A 78 7.31 2.13 -12.69
N GLY A 79 6.93 1.14 -13.50
CA GLY A 79 7.44 -0.23 -13.39
C GLY A 79 6.80 -1.09 -12.28
N LEU A 80 5.79 -0.59 -11.54
CA LEU A 80 5.13 -1.35 -10.47
C LEU A 80 4.63 -2.73 -10.94
N GLY A 81 3.97 -2.81 -12.10
CA GLY A 81 3.46 -4.08 -12.63
C GLY A 81 4.58 -5.09 -12.90
N GLU A 82 5.68 -4.65 -13.53
CA GLU A 82 6.82 -5.53 -13.82
C GLU A 82 7.56 -5.93 -12.54
N PHE A 83 7.68 -5.02 -11.58
CA PHE A 83 8.23 -5.31 -10.26
C PHE A 83 7.43 -6.41 -9.54
N LEU A 84 6.10 -6.30 -9.48
CA LEU A 84 5.23 -7.30 -8.85
C LEU A 84 5.30 -8.65 -9.57
N LYS A 85 5.35 -8.64 -10.92
CA LYS A 85 5.54 -9.86 -11.72
C LYS A 85 6.89 -10.52 -11.43
N ALA A 86 7.97 -9.74 -11.36
CA ALA A 86 9.31 -10.24 -11.08
C ALA A 86 9.42 -10.80 -9.66
N ALA A 87 8.87 -10.10 -8.66
CA ALA A 87 8.81 -10.58 -7.29
C ALA A 87 8.05 -11.92 -7.20
N LYS A 88 6.92 -12.05 -7.90
CA LYS A 88 6.19 -13.31 -7.96
C LYS A 88 6.99 -14.44 -8.61
N LYS A 89 7.67 -14.18 -9.73
CA LYS A 89 8.55 -15.16 -10.40
C LYS A 89 9.70 -15.62 -9.49
N ALA A 90 10.18 -14.73 -8.63
CA ALA A 90 11.20 -15.03 -7.62
C ALA A 90 10.64 -15.66 -6.32
N SER A 91 9.38 -16.13 -6.35
CA SER A 91 8.70 -16.82 -5.25
C SER A 91 8.53 -15.99 -3.98
N PHE A 92 8.44 -14.66 -4.11
CA PHE A 92 8.05 -13.82 -2.98
C PHE A 92 6.55 -13.91 -2.69
N GLU A 93 6.21 -13.97 -1.40
CA GLU A 93 4.89 -13.62 -0.90
C GLU A 93 4.84 -12.10 -0.70
N ILE A 94 3.94 -11.43 -1.43
CA ILE A 94 3.89 -9.97 -1.45
C ILE A 94 2.83 -9.51 -0.45
N VAL A 95 3.25 -8.68 0.49
CA VAL A 95 2.39 -8.13 1.54
C VAL A 95 2.40 -6.61 1.43
N ALA A 96 1.24 -6.01 1.16
CA ALA A 96 1.05 -4.57 1.16
C ALA A 96 0.55 -4.10 2.52
N PHE A 97 1.16 -3.05 3.05
CA PHE A 97 0.77 -2.46 4.33
C PHE A 97 0.61 -0.94 4.23
N THR A 98 -0.32 -0.39 5.01
CA THR A 98 -0.62 1.04 5.03
C THR A 98 -1.44 1.43 6.25
N MET A 99 -1.42 2.70 6.62
CA MET A 99 -2.27 3.28 7.67
C MET A 99 -3.56 3.91 7.12
N TRP A 100 -3.87 3.71 5.84
CA TRP A 100 -5.11 4.21 5.24
C TRP A 100 -6.32 3.32 5.56
N PRO A 101 -7.54 3.90 5.54
CA PRO A 101 -8.76 3.14 5.75
C PRO A 101 -8.88 1.97 4.77
N GLN A 102 -9.35 0.82 5.28
CA GLN A 102 -9.42 -0.42 4.51
C GLN A 102 -10.28 -0.29 3.24
N GLY A 103 -11.42 0.39 3.30
CA GLY A 103 -12.30 0.57 2.13
C GLY A 103 -11.58 1.26 0.97
N LEU A 104 -10.94 2.40 1.24
CA LEU A 104 -10.19 3.15 0.23
C LEU A 104 -9.04 2.31 -0.37
N ILE A 105 -8.35 1.54 0.46
CA ILE A 105 -7.23 0.72 -0.02
C ILE A 105 -7.69 -0.47 -0.84
N SER A 106 -8.82 -1.09 -0.47
CA SER A 106 -9.40 -2.19 -1.25
C SER A 106 -9.68 -1.73 -2.68
N ASP A 107 -10.32 -0.57 -2.85
CA ASP A 107 -10.65 -0.01 -4.16
C ASP A 107 -9.39 0.23 -5.02
N ILE A 108 -8.30 0.68 -4.40
CA ILE A 108 -7.02 0.90 -5.08
C ILE A 108 -6.35 -0.44 -5.43
N LEU A 109 -6.35 -1.41 -4.53
CA LEU A 109 -5.71 -2.70 -4.75
C LEU A 109 -6.45 -3.54 -5.78
N ASP A 110 -7.78 -3.47 -5.86
CA ASP A 110 -8.55 -4.15 -6.90
C ASP A 110 -8.17 -3.62 -8.31
N GLN A 111 -7.68 -2.38 -8.42
CA GLN A 111 -7.14 -1.82 -9.69
C GLN A 111 -5.69 -2.26 -9.96
N ILE A 112 -4.85 -2.39 -8.93
CA ILE A 112 -3.41 -2.72 -9.08
C ILE A 112 -3.18 -4.22 -9.22
N ASP A 113 -3.97 -5.02 -8.51
CA ASP A 113 -3.86 -6.47 -8.44
C ASP A 113 -5.26 -7.12 -8.48
N PRO A 114 -5.92 -7.08 -9.65
CA PRO A 114 -7.26 -7.66 -9.82
C PRO A 114 -7.28 -9.18 -9.59
N SER A 115 -6.12 -9.84 -9.60
CA SER A 115 -5.97 -11.27 -9.30
C SER A 115 -5.83 -11.58 -7.80
N ARG A 116 -5.84 -10.57 -6.92
CA ARG A 116 -5.77 -10.71 -5.45
C ARG A 116 -4.63 -11.60 -4.96
N ARG A 117 -3.44 -11.35 -5.49
CA ARG A 117 -2.17 -12.02 -5.17
C ARG A 117 -1.35 -11.30 -4.11
N ILE A 118 -1.67 -10.04 -3.81
CA ILE A 118 -1.07 -9.23 -2.75
C ILE A 118 -1.90 -9.43 -1.48
N ILE A 119 -1.23 -9.84 -0.40
CA ILE A 119 -1.84 -9.90 0.93
C ILE A 119 -1.88 -8.48 1.48
N TYR A 120 -3.04 -8.02 1.94
CA TYR A 120 -3.21 -6.68 2.50
C TYR A 120 -3.26 -6.72 4.03
N ILE A 121 -2.47 -5.85 4.67
CA ILE A 121 -2.45 -5.66 6.11
C ILE A 121 -2.72 -4.18 6.43
N PRO A 122 -3.89 -3.84 7.00
CA PRO A 122 -4.08 -2.50 7.55
C PRO A 122 -3.20 -2.36 8.79
N LEU A 123 -2.32 -1.36 8.79
CA LEU A 123 -1.71 -0.88 10.02
C LEU A 123 -2.78 -0.04 10.72
N LEU A 124 -3.48 -0.67 11.67
CA LEU A 124 -4.29 0.06 12.62
C LEU A 124 -3.36 1.06 13.31
N ALA A 125 -3.56 2.35 13.05
CA ALA A 125 -2.99 3.35 13.92
C ALA A 125 -3.54 3.06 15.32
N ASP A 126 -2.65 2.92 16.30
CA ASP A 126 -3.03 2.99 17.72
C ASP A 126 -3.98 4.20 17.87
N THR A 127 -5.24 3.92 18.23
CA THR A 127 -6.34 4.88 18.33
C THR A 127 -6.17 5.78 19.54
N ARG A 128 -5.02 6.43 19.67
CA ARG A 128 -4.72 7.38 20.74
C ARG A 128 -4.93 8.83 20.38
N HIS A 129 -5.53 9.14 19.23
CA HIS A 129 -6.20 10.43 19.02
C HIS A 129 -7.41 10.27 18.09
N PRO A 130 -8.64 10.26 18.62
CA PRO A 130 -9.83 10.39 17.81
C PRO A 130 -9.88 11.81 17.22
N PHE A 131 -10.23 11.91 15.94
CA PHE A 131 -10.77 13.15 15.38
C PHE A 131 -12.19 13.36 15.89
#